data_AF-A0A2K4X408-F1
#
_entry.id   AF-A0A2K4X408-F1
#
_cell.length_a   1.000
_cell.length_b   1.000
_cell.length_c   1.000
_cell.angle_alpha   90.00
_cell.angle_beta   90.00
_cell.angle_gamma   90.00
#
_symmetry.space_group_name_H-M   'P 1'
#
loop_
_entity.id
_entity.type
_entity.pdbx_description
1 polymer ?
#
loop_
_entity_poly.entity_id
_entity_poly.type
_entity_poly.pdbx_seq_one_letter_code
_entity_poly.pdbx_strand_id
1 'polypeptide(L)' 'MKCSEFRRWLQAQGAEFKAAKGSHFKVYLNGKATIFADHGSKEMHEGLRKTIIKQLGLKD' A
#
# COMPACT_ATOMS: atom_id res chain seq x y z
N MET A 1 -11.97 2.07 3.30
CA MET A 1 -11.39 2.86 2.19
C MET A 1 -11.04 1.94 1.05
N LYS A 2 -11.12 2.44 -0.18
CA LYS A 2 -10.81 1.65 -1.37
C LYS A 2 -9.32 1.44 -1.53
N CYS A 3 -8.89 0.33 -2.13
CA CYS A 3 -7.48 0.08 -2.47
C CYS A 3 -6.88 1.26 -3.26
N SER A 4 -7.64 1.82 -4.21
CA SER A 4 -7.20 2.96 -5.01
C SER A 4 -6.97 4.24 -4.19
N GLU A 5 -7.75 4.47 -3.13
CA GLU A 5 -7.58 5.61 -2.23
C GLU A 5 -6.33 5.43 -1.38
N PHE A 6 -6.15 4.23 -0.83
CA PHE A 6 -4.97 3.90 -0.04
C PHE A 6 -3.68 3.98 -0.86
N ARG A 7 -3.71 3.54 -2.11
CA ARG A 7 -2.58 3.69 -3.05
C ARG A 7 -2.20 5.15 -3.24
N ARG A 8 -3.16 6.04 -3.50
CA ARG A 8 -2.91 7.49 -3.63
C ARG A 8 -2.34 8.07 -2.34
N TRP A 9 -2.85 7.66 -1.18
CA TRP A 9 -2.33 8.09 0.11
C TRP A 9 -0.87 7.66 0.31
N LEU A 10 -0.52 6.40 0.02
CA LEU A 10 0.86 5.90 0.08
C LEU A 10 1.79 6.66 -0.88
N GLN A 11 1.34 6.97 -2.10
CA GLN A 11 2.09 7.78 -3.05
C GLN A 11 2.34 9.20 -2.52
N ALA A 12 1.37 9.80 -1.84
CA ALA A 12 1.54 11.11 -1.19
C ALA A 12 2.55 11.09 -0.04
N GLN A 13 2.76 9.93 0.60
CA GLN A 13 3.85 9.72 1.57
C GLN A 13 5.22 9.47 0.92
N GLY A 14 5.31 9.47 -0.42
CA GLY A 14 6.53 9.21 -1.17
C GLY A 14 6.79 7.72 -1.43
N ALA A 15 5.80 6.84 -1.28
CA ALA A 15 5.99 5.42 -1.53
C ALA A 15 6.09 5.12 -3.03
N GLU A 16 7.06 4.29 -3.40
CA GLU A 16 7.27 3.81 -4.78
C GLU A 16 6.60 2.46 -5.01
N PHE A 17 5.92 2.31 -6.15
CA PHE A 17 5.21 1.08 -6.52
C PHE A 17 5.91 0.41 -7.69
N LYS A 18 6.38 -0.83 -7.50
CA LYS A 18 6.90 -1.67 -8.58
C LYS A 18 5.95 -2.84 -8.82
N ALA A 19 5.60 -3.07 -10.08
CA ALA A 19 4.72 -4.18 -10.45
C ALA A 19 5.32 -5.52 -9.97
N ALA A 20 4.47 -6.37 -9.40
CA ALA A 20 4.78 -7.75 -9.06
C ALA A 20 3.87 -8.68 -9.88
N LYS A 21 3.49 -9.84 -9.33
CA LYS A 21 2.63 -10.79 -10.03
C LYS A 21 1.17 -10.34 -9.99
N GLY A 22 0.56 -10.18 -11.17
CA GLY A 22 -0.86 -9.84 -11.31
C GLY A 22 -1.17 -8.44 -10.75
N SER A 23 -2.23 -8.33 -9.95
CA SER A 23 -2.66 -7.08 -9.32
C SER A 23 -1.83 -6.66 -8.08
N HIS A 24 -0.69 -7.31 -7.84
CA HIS A 24 0.16 -6.99 -6.70
C HIS A 24 1.27 -6.01 -7.08
N PHE A 25 1.58 -5.11 -6.16
CA PHE A 25 2.73 -4.23 -6.22
C PHE A 25 3.65 -4.49 -5.03
N LYS A 26 4.96 -4.42 -5.28
CA LYS A 26 5.93 -4.25 -4.21
C LYS A 26 6.08 -2.77 -3.95
N VAL A 27 5.74 -2.35 -2.73
CA VAL A 27 5.73 -0.96 -2.30
C VAL A 27 6.98 -0.71 -1.47
N TYR A 28 7.71 0.35 -1.78
CA TYR A 28 8.93 0.74 -1.08
C TYR A 28 8.79 2.13 -0.48
N LEU A 29 9.28 2.30 0.74
CA LEU A 29 9.37 3.61 1.41
C LEU A 29 10.49 3.60 2.44
N ASN A 30 11.42 4.55 2.36
CA ASN A 30 12.50 4.75 3.35
C ASN A 30 13.26 3.46 3.71
N GLY A 31 13.63 2.65 2.70
CA GLY A 31 14.33 1.38 2.89
C GLY A 31 13.47 0.21 3.36
N LYS A 32 12.17 0.43 3.63
CA LYS A 32 11.19 -0.62 3.97
C LYS A 32 10.39 -1.03 2.75
N ALA A 33 9.85 -2.25 2.78
CA ALA A 33 9.03 -2.76 1.70
C ALA A 33 7.86 -3.62 2.20
N THR A 34 6.79 -3.65 1.41
CA THR A 34 5.66 -4.58 1.58
C THR A 34 5.05 -4.98 0.24
N ILE A 35 4.13 -5.95 0.26
CA ILE A 35 3.30 -6.32 -0.89
C ILE A 35 1.90 -5.74 -0.70
N PHE A 36 1.43 -5.00 -1.70
CA PHE A 36 0.10 -4.42 -1.75
C PHE A 36 -0.71 -5.04 -2.89
N ALA A 37 -1.87 -5.62 -2.56
CA ALA A 37 -2.84 -6.09 -3.55
C ALA A 37 -3.76 -4.92 -3.97
N ASP A 38 -3.54 -4.39 -5.17
CA ASP A 38 -4.35 -3.28 -5.68
C ASP A 38 -5.58 -3.84 -6.43
N HIS A 39 -6.67 -4.00 -5.69
CA HIS A 39 -7.97 -4.37 -6.25
C HIS A 39 -8.82 -3.16 -6.66
N GLY A 40 -8.19 -2.00 -6.91
CA GLY A 40 -8.84 -0.82 -7.45
C GLY A 40 -9.93 -0.27 -6.52
N SER A 41 -11.19 -0.33 -6.99
CA SER A 41 -12.34 0.26 -6.30
C SER A 41 -12.91 -0.59 -5.16
N LYS A 42 -12.39 -1.80 -4.91
CA LYS A 42 -12.84 -2.65 -3.80
C LYS A 42 -12.44 -2.05 -2.45
N GLU A 43 -13.33 -2.21 -1.47
CA GLU A 43 -13.03 -1.87 -0.08
C GLU A 43 -11.89 -2.72 0.46
N MET A 44 -10.97 -2.06 1.17
CA MET A 44 -9.83 -2.67 1.80
C MET A 44 -10.13 -2.96 3.28
N HIS A 45 -9.77 -4.15 3.74
CA HIS A 45 -9.89 -4.51 5.15
C HIS A 45 -8.98 -3.63 6.02
N GLU A 46 -9.52 -3.11 7.12
CA GLU A 46 -8.80 -2.19 8.01
C GLU A 46 -7.53 -2.82 8.64
N GLY A 47 -7.56 -4.12 8.93
CA GLY A 47 -6.39 -4.84 9.42
C GLY A 47 -5.23 -4.84 8.41
N LEU A 48 -5.54 -4.98 7.11
CA LEU A 48 -4.53 -4.90 6.05
C LEU A 48 -3.94 -3.50 5.94
N ARG A 49 -4.79 -2.46 6.02
CA ARG A 49 -4.36 -1.05 6.04
C ARG A 49 -3.32 -0.81 7.12
N LYS A 50 -3.67 -1.10 8.37
CA LYS A 50 -2.80 -0.90 9.54
C LYS A 50 -1.51 -1.70 9.45
N THR A 51 -1.59 -2.92 8.93
CA THR A 51 -0.40 -3.77 8.72
C THR A 51 0.57 -3.13 7.74
N ILE A 52 0.09 -2.63 6.60
CA ILE A 52 0.94 -1.98 5.60
C ILE A 52 1.57 -0.70 6.15
N ILE A 53 0.79 0.14 6.84
CA ILE A 53 1.28 1.38 7.47
C ILE A 53 2.41 1.06 8.46
N LYS A 54 2.21 0.06 9.33
CA LYS A 54 3.22 -0.39 10.28
C LYS A 54 4.48 -0.93 9.58
N GLN A 55 4.32 -1.78 8.56
CA GLN A 55 5.44 -2.36 7.82
C GLN A 55 6.28 -1.30 7.10
N LEU A 56 5.64 -0.25 6.58
CA LEU A 56 6.32 0.88 5.96
C LEU A 56 6.82 1.91 6.99
N GLY A 57 6.55 1.71 8.28
CA GLY A 57 6.98 2.61 9.35
C GLY A 57 6.28 3.96 9.36
N LEU A 58 5.09 4.05 8.77
CA LEU A 58 4.26 5.24 8.76
C LEU A 58 3.47 5.34 10.07
N LYS A 59 2.96 6.54 10.35
CA LYS A 59 1.99 6.81 11.41
C LYS A 59 0.70 7.27 10.75
N ASP A 60 -0.42 6.82 11.28
CA ASP A 60 -1.77 7.05 10.78
C ASP A 60 -2.70 7.37 11.95
#